data_AF-A0A4V2F5V8-F1
#
_entry.id   AF-A0A4V2F5V8-F1
#
_cell.length_a   1.000
_cell.length_b   1.000
_cell.length_c   1.000
_cell.angle_alpha   90.00
_cell.angle_beta   90.00
_cell.angle_gamma   90.00
#
_symmetry.space_group_name_H-M   'P 1'
#
loop_
_entity.id
_entity.type
_entity.pdbx_description
1 polymer ?
#
loop_
_entity_poly.entity_id
_entity_poly.type
_entity_poly.pdbx_seq_one_letter_code
_entity_poly.pdbx_strand_id
1 'polypeptide(L)'
;MTRSELNSEYFDWMCRLVCNRRYTRGLSYQKLLRFLHNVDFNYTIEMDGNREEDGIDLRYRFGYENSYENAMISSYLDNSPCSILEMMIALAIRCEEHIMDDPDIGNRTGQWFWGMIENLGLRKLTDARFDEDYAEEIVQRFLDRRYKRNGEGGLFTVEHCRRDLRTVEIWYQMCWYLDEIV
;
A
#
# COMPACT_ATOMS: atom_id res chain seq x y z
N MET A 1 -5.42 14.90 -22.92
CA MET A 1 -5.59 14.32 -21.58
C MET A 1 -5.74 15.44 -20.58
N THR A 2 -6.81 15.43 -19.79
CA THR A 2 -7.03 16.36 -18.69
C THR A 2 -6.42 15.80 -17.39
N ARG A 3 -6.25 16.66 -16.37
CA ARG A 3 -5.81 16.22 -15.04
C ARG A 3 -6.71 15.13 -14.46
N SER A 4 -8.04 15.27 -14.61
CA SER A 4 -9.01 14.30 -14.08
C SER A 4 -8.93 12.94 -14.78
N GLU A 5 -8.68 12.93 -16.10
CA GLU A 5 -8.48 11.71 -16.86
C GLU A 5 -7.23 10.97 -16.38
N LEU A 6 -6.07 11.66 -16.29
CA LEU A 6 -4.82 11.05 -15.80
C LEU A 6 -4.95 10.51 -14.37
N ASN A 7 -5.58 11.25 -13.46
CA ASN A 7 -5.80 10.80 -12.08
C ASN A 7 -6.69 9.54 -12.04
N SER A 8 -7.71 9.46 -12.90
CA SER A 8 -8.57 8.27 -12.99
C SER A 8 -7.80 7.07 -13.53
N GLU A 9 -7.02 7.26 -14.60
CA GLU A 9 -6.19 6.21 -15.17
C GLU A 9 -5.09 5.72 -14.21
N TYR A 10 -4.49 6.63 -13.45
CA TYR A 10 -3.50 6.30 -12.43
C TYR A 10 -4.10 5.43 -11.33
N PHE A 11 -5.27 5.81 -10.83
CA PHE A 11 -5.99 5.00 -9.85
C PHE A 11 -6.37 3.61 -10.38
N ASP A 12 -6.86 3.54 -11.63
CA ASP A 12 -7.22 2.27 -12.25
C ASP A 12 -5.99 1.39 -12.51
N TRP A 13 -4.86 1.98 -12.86
CA TRP A 13 -3.58 1.28 -12.98
C TRP A 13 -3.13 0.72 -11.62
N MET A 14 -3.17 1.51 -10.54
CA MET A 14 -2.88 1.05 -9.18
C MET A 14 -3.77 -0.12 -8.76
N CYS A 15 -5.08 -0.03 -9.02
CA CYS A 15 -6.01 -1.12 -8.74
C CYS A 15 -5.64 -2.41 -9.48
N ARG A 16 -5.21 -2.33 -10.75
CA ARG A 16 -4.83 -3.49 -11.57
C ARG A 16 -3.57 -4.20 -11.07
N LEU A 17 -2.65 -3.49 -10.42
CA LEU A 17 -1.44 -4.09 -9.84
C LEU A 17 -1.76 -5.08 -8.72
N VAL A 18 -2.78 -4.80 -7.92
CA VAL A 18 -3.07 -5.57 -6.70
C VAL A 18 -4.37 -6.37 -6.76
N CYS A 19 -5.30 -6.03 -7.67
CA CYS A 19 -6.56 -6.73 -7.83
C CYS A 19 -6.50 -7.76 -8.96
N ASN A 20 -6.64 -9.03 -8.60
CA ASN A 20 -6.96 -10.09 -9.56
C ASN A 20 -7.89 -11.14 -8.92
N ARG A 21 -8.41 -12.08 -9.73
CA ARG A 21 -9.32 -13.14 -9.25
C ARG A 21 -8.72 -13.98 -8.13
N ARG A 22 -7.39 -14.19 -8.10
CA ARG A 22 -6.70 -14.95 -7.05
C ARG A 22 -6.80 -14.25 -5.70
N TYR A 23 -6.57 -12.94 -5.66
CA TYR A 23 -6.52 -12.19 -4.40
C TYR A 23 -7.88 -11.67 -3.95
N THR A 24 -8.74 -11.19 -4.85
CA THR A 24 -10.04 -10.63 -4.46
C THR A 24 -11.17 -11.66 -4.43
N ARG A 25 -10.94 -12.88 -4.94
CA ARG A 25 -11.94 -13.95 -5.06
C ARG A 25 -13.22 -13.51 -5.78
N GLY A 26 -13.08 -12.57 -6.73
CA GLY A 26 -14.20 -12.01 -7.50
C GLY A 26 -15.01 -10.94 -6.76
N LEU A 27 -14.60 -10.55 -5.55
CA LEU A 27 -15.20 -9.43 -4.81
C LEU A 27 -14.62 -8.10 -5.29
N SER A 28 -15.41 -7.04 -5.21
CA SER A 28 -14.99 -5.67 -5.52
C SER A 28 -14.62 -4.91 -4.25
N TYR A 29 -13.55 -4.12 -4.32
CA TYR A 29 -12.98 -3.31 -3.23
C TYR A 29 -12.73 -1.86 -3.68
N GLN A 30 -13.41 -1.41 -4.73
CA GLN A 30 -13.23 -0.08 -5.29
C GLN A 30 -13.44 1.03 -4.25
N LYS A 31 -14.40 0.88 -3.34
CA LYS A 31 -14.64 1.86 -2.26
C LYS A 31 -13.48 1.91 -1.26
N LEU A 32 -12.99 0.75 -0.82
CA LEU A 32 -11.85 0.67 0.09
C LEU A 32 -10.59 1.27 -0.55
N LEU A 33 -10.29 0.91 -1.79
CA LEU A 33 -9.09 1.42 -2.48
C LEU A 33 -9.21 2.94 -2.73
N ARG A 34 -10.41 3.43 -3.09
CA ARG A 34 -10.64 4.87 -3.23
C ARG A 34 -10.44 5.62 -1.92
N PHE A 35 -10.94 5.06 -0.82
CA PHE A 35 -10.73 5.60 0.52
C PHE A 35 -9.24 5.68 0.85
N LEU A 36 -8.49 4.59 0.68
CA LEU A 36 -7.04 4.58 0.94
C LEU A 36 -6.26 5.53 0.03
N HIS A 37 -6.74 5.80 -1.19
CA HIS A 37 -6.13 6.77 -2.10
C HIS A 37 -6.41 8.23 -1.69
N ASN A 38 -7.51 8.47 -0.98
CA ASN A 38 -7.89 9.81 -0.51
C ASN A 38 -7.33 10.14 0.88
N VAL A 39 -6.63 9.20 1.53
CA VAL A 39 -6.01 9.43 2.84
C VAL A 39 -4.50 9.56 2.67
N ASP A 40 -3.96 10.69 3.14
CA ASP A 40 -2.53 10.98 3.13
C ASP A 40 -1.77 10.01 4.05
N PHE A 41 -0.65 9.49 3.56
CA PHE A 41 0.30 8.74 4.36
C PHE A 41 1.15 9.71 5.20
N ASN A 42 0.79 9.84 6.47
CA ASN A 42 1.56 10.59 7.45
C ASN A 42 2.41 9.65 8.32
N TYR A 43 3.59 10.10 8.72
CA TYR A 43 4.51 9.30 9.52
C TYR A 43 5.12 10.10 10.68
N THR A 44 5.42 9.39 11.77
CA THR A 44 6.06 9.94 12.97
C THR A 44 7.51 9.50 13.14
N ILE A 45 7.92 8.42 12.46
CA ILE A 45 9.31 7.97 12.40
C ILE A 45 9.92 8.54 11.13
N GLU A 46 10.92 9.41 11.25
CA GLU A 46 11.48 10.18 10.12
C GLU A 46 11.89 9.31 8.91
N MET A 47 12.45 8.13 9.17
CA MET A 47 12.90 7.20 8.12
C MET A 47 11.75 6.53 7.34
N ASP A 48 10.51 6.61 7.83
CA ASP A 48 9.33 6.21 7.04
C ASP A 48 9.07 7.17 5.87
N GLY A 49 9.72 8.35 5.83
CA GLY A 49 9.76 9.22 4.66
C GLY A 49 10.31 8.54 3.40
N ASN A 50 11.20 7.55 3.54
CA ASN A 50 11.62 6.73 2.40
C ASN A 50 10.45 5.92 1.80
N ARG A 51 9.45 5.54 2.62
CA ARG A 51 8.24 4.86 2.13
C ARG A 51 7.29 5.82 1.43
N GLU A 52 7.27 7.08 1.87
CA GLU A 52 6.55 8.15 1.18
C GLU A 52 7.14 8.36 -0.22
N GLU A 53 8.46 8.50 -0.31
CA GLU A 53 9.21 8.65 -1.57
C GLU A 53 8.97 7.46 -2.51
N ASP A 54 9.01 6.22 -2.00
CA ASP A 54 8.66 5.02 -2.77
C ASP A 54 7.25 5.11 -3.40
N GLY A 55 6.28 5.65 -2.66
CA GLY A 55 4.92 5.85 -3.16
C GLY A 55 4.80 6.98 -4.18
N ILE A 56 5.61 8.04 -4.06
CA ILE A 56 5.66 9.12 -5.06
C ILE A 56 6.31 8.62 -6.35
N ASP A 57 7.39 7.85 -6.26
CA ASP A 57 8.08 7.25 -7.42
C ASP A 57 7.14 6.34 -8.24
N LEU A 58 6.12 5.76 -7.60
CA LEU A 58 5.08 4.97 -8.26
C LEU A 58 4.35 5.78 -9.36
N ARG A 59 4.20 7.10 -9.19
CA ARG A 59 3.58 8.01 -10.18
C ARG A 59 4.41 8.07 -11.47
N TYR A 60 5.73 8.09 -11.33
CA TYR A 60 6.66 8.12 -12.46
C TYR A 60 6.78 6.76 -13.14
N ARG A 61 6.70 5.67 -12.38
CA ARG A 61 6.57 4.32 -12.95
C ARG A 61 5.31 4.20 -13.80
N PHE A 62 4.17 4.68 -13.31
CA PHE A 62 2.94 4.74 -14.11
C PHE A 62 3.14 5.53 -15.41
N GLY A 63 3.79 6.70 -15.33
CA GLY A 63 4.09 7.50 -16.51
C GLY A 63 4.95 6.76 -17.53
N TYR A 64 6.03 6.14 -17.08
CA TYR A 64 6.92 5.36 -17.94
C TYR A 64 6.19 4.19 -18.61
N GLU A 65 5.46 3.38 -17.85
CA GLU A 65 4.76 2.20 -18.38
C GLU A 65 3.63 2.54 -19.36
N ASN A 66 3.01 3.72 -19.20
CA ASN A 66 1.90 4.17 -20.06
C ASN A 66 2.32 5.23 -21.07
N SER A 67 3.63 5.46 -21.24
CA SER A 67 4.20 6.43 -22.20
C SER A 67 3.73 7.88 -22.00
N TYR A 68 3.51 8.29 -20.75
CA TYR A 68 3.30 9.69 -20.37
C TYR A 68 4.63 10.38 -20.06
N GLU A 69 4.72 11.66 -20.43
CA GLU A 69 5.90 12.48 -20.12
C GLU A 69 6.00 12.79 -18.62
N ASN A 70 7.21 12.77 -18.07
CA ASN A 70 7.46 13.13 -16.66
C ASN A 70 6.91 14.51 -16.29
N ALA A 71 6.93 15.48 -17.23
CA ALA A 71 6.35 16.80 -17.00
C ALA A 71 4.84 16.75 -16.76
N MET A 72 4.13 15.81 -17.41
CA MET A 72 2.70 15.58 -17.21
C MET A 72 2.43 14.95 -15.84
N ILE A 73 3.23 13.96 -15.45
CA ILE A 73 3.17 13.32 -14.12
C ILE A 73 3.35 14.38 -13.03
N SER A 74 4.45 15.14 -13.11
CA SER A 74 4.73 16.22 -12.15
C SER A 74 3.62 17.27 -12.11
N SER A 75 3.09 17.67 -13.26
CA SER A 75 2.05 18.71 -13.31
C SER A 75 0.68 18.25 -12.76
N TYR A 76 0.37 16.95 -12.79
CA TYR A 76 -0.99 16.46 -12.53
C TYR A 76 -1.11 15.53 -11.31
N LEU A 77 -0.05 14.80 -10.95
CA LEU A 77 -0.03 13.83 -9.84
C LEU A 77 0.80 14.33 -8.64
N ASP A 78 1.88 15.11 -8.84
CA ASP A 78 2.72 15.59 -7.73
C ASP A 78 2.12 16.76 -6.92
N ASN A 79 0.86 17.10 -7.20
CA ASN A 79 0.15 18.19 -6.53
C ASN A 79 -0.49 17.77 -5.19
N SER A 80 -0.29 16.52 -4.76
CA SER A 80 -0.82 15.97 -3.51
C SER A 80 0.24 15.14 -2.79
N PRO A 81 0.14 15.02 -1.44
CA PRO A 81 0.95 14.09 -0.66
C PRO A 81 0.82 12.65 -1.18
N CYS A 82 1.74 11.78 -0.75
CA CYS A 82 1.62 10.35 -0.98
C CYS A 82 0.40 9.82 -0.22
N SER A 83 -0.48 9.09 -0.88
CA SER A 83 -1.61 8.42 -0.26
C SER A 83 -1.19 7.10 0.39
N ILE A 84 -1.98 6.61 1.35
CA ILE A 84 -1.78 5.28 1.93
C ILE A 84 -1.80 4.21 0.85
N LEU A 85 -2.68 4.33 -0.16
CA LEU A 85 -2.73 3.39 -1.26
C LEU A 85 -1.40 3.34 -2.03
N GLU A 86 -0.86 4.51 -2.41
CA GLU A 86 0.43 4.60 -3.13
C GLU A 86 1.55 3.96 -2.32
N MET A 87 1.68 4.35 -1.05
CA MET A 87 2.70 3.81 -0.14
C MET A 87 2.58 2.28 0.00
N MET A 88 1.38 1.75 0.23
CA MET A 88 1.17 0.31 0.39
C MET A 88 1.46 -0.47 -0.90
N ILE A 89 1.10 0.07 -2.08
CA ILE A 89 1.40 -0.59 -3.35
C ILE A 89 2.92 -0.58 -3.62
N ALA A 90 3.58 0.56 -3.42
CA ALA A 90 5.02 0.66 -3.58
C ALA A 90 5.78 -0.29 -2.64
N LEU A 91 5.30 -0.42 -1.39
CA LEU A 91 5.87 -1.36 -0.43
C LEU A 91 5.65 -2.83 -0.85
N ALA A 92 4.48 -3.17 -1.39
CA ALA A 92 4.21 -4.50 -1.93
C ALA A 92 5.07 -4.83 -3.16
N ILE A 93 5.34 -3.84 -4.02
CA ILE A 93 6.29 -3.95 -5.13
C ILE A 93 7.71 -4.18 -4.61
N ARG A 94 8.12 -3.47 -3.55
CA ARG A 94 9.43 -3.70 -2.92
C ARG A 94 9.57 -5.12 -2.36
N CYS A 95 8.53 -5.65 -1.71
CA CYS A 95 8.51 -7.05 -1.28
C CYS A 95 8.77 -7.99 -2.46
N GLU A 96 8.02 -7.82 -3.55
CA GLU A 96 8.06 -8.74 -4.69
C GLU A 96 9.31 -8.60 -5.56
N GLU A 97 9.60 -7.39 -6.05
CA GLU A 97 10.60 -7.20 -7.12
C GLU A 97 12.03 -7.08 -6.60
N HIS A 98 12.22 -6.77 -5.30
CA HIS A 98 13.56 -6.48 -4.75
C HIS A 98 14.05 -7.47 -3.70
N ILE A 99 13.15 -8.24 -3.07
CA ILE A 99 13.49 -9.10 -1.94
C ILE A 99 13.08 -10.55 -2.21
N MET A 100 11.81 -10.77 -2.56
CA MET A 100 11.22 -12.11 -2.64
C MET A 100 11.07 -12.64 -4.06
N ASP A 101 11.65 -11.98 -5.07
CA ASP A 101 11.44 -12.33 -6.49
C ASP A 101 11.68 -13.82 -6.76
N ASP A 102 10.74 -14.44 -7.46
CA ASP A 102 10.79 -15.85 -7.82
C ASP A 102 10.18 -16.04 -9.22
N PRO A 103 11.02 -16.22 -10.26
CA PRO A 103 10.56 -16.41 -11.63
C PRO A 103 9.62 -17.61 -11.83
N ASP A 104 9.70 -18.63 -10.98
CA ASP A 104 8.88 -19.85 -11.10
C ASP A 104 7.45 -19.63 -10.59
N ILE A 105 7.25 -18.69 -9.66
CA ILE A 105 5.94 -18.36 -9.08
C ILE A 105 5.28 -17.17 -9.80
N GLY A 106 6.09 -16.26 -10.34
CA GLY A 106 5.66 -15.02 -10.98
C GLY A 106 5.17 -13.96 -9.97
N ASN A 107 4.62 -12.86 -10.48
CA ASN A 107 4.32 -11.67 -9.69
C ASN A 107 3.28 -11.90 -8.57
N ARG A 108 3.74 -11.80 -7.31
CA ARG A 108 2.92 -11.83 -6.09
C ARG A 108 2.74 -10.47 -5.41
N THR A 109 2.93 -9.34 -6.10
CA THR A 109 2.66 -7.99 -5.54
C THR A 109 1.30 -7.91 -4.85
N GLY A 110 0.24 -8.46 -5.46
CA GLY A 110 -1.07 -8.50 -4.83
C GLY A 110 -1.13 -9.34 -3.54
N GLN A 111 -0.33 -10.40 -3.40
CA GLN A 111 -0.27 -11.19 -2.16
C GLN A 111 0.21 -10.32 -0.99
N TRP A 112 1.29 -9.57 -1.19
CA TRP A 112 1.86 -8.69 -0.17
C TRP A 112 0.89 -7.57 0.21
N PHE A 113 0.30 -6.91 -0.80
CA PHE A 113 -0.70 -5.87 -0.58
C PHE A 113 -1.91 -6.37 0.22
N TRP A 114 -2.50 -7.50 -0.19
CA TRP A 114 -3.67 -8.04 0.49
C TRP A 114 -3.34 -8.63 1.87
N GLY A 115 -2.10 -9.08 2.09
CA GLY A 115 -1.59 -9.44 3.41
C GLY A 115 -1.60 -8.24 4.37
N MET A 116 -1.15 -7.08 3.91
CA MET A 116 -1.23 -5.84 4.71
C MET A 116 -2.68 -5.42 5.00
N ILE A 117 -3.56 -5.48 3.99
CA ILE A 117 -5.00 -5.20 4.16
C ILE A 117 -5.66 -6.15 5.15
N GLU A 118 -5.25 -7.42 5.17
CA GLU A 118 -5.73 -8.41 6.13
C GLU A 118 -5.22 -8.11 7.54
N ASN A 119 -3.93 -7.80 7.70
CA ASN A 119 -3.34 -7.49 9.01
C ASN A 119 -3.90 -6.20 9.63
N LEU A 120 -4.22 -5.20 8.80
CA LEU A 120 -4.93 -3.99 9.24
C LEU A 120 -6.36 -4.30 9.74
N GLY A 121 -6.96 -5.38 9.24
CA GLY A 121 -8.36 -5.75 9.51
C GLY A 121 -9.36 -5.18 8.49
N LEU A 122 -8.88 -4.66 7.37
CA LEU A 122 -9.69 -4.03 6.31
C LEU A 122 -10.24 -5.04 5.28
N ARG A 123 -9.75 -6.27 5.29
CA ARG A 123 -10.08 -7.31 4.29
C ARG A 123 -11.57 -7.59 4.13
N LYS A 124 -12.40 -7.38 5.16
CA LYS A 124 -13.85 -7.63 5.09
C LYS A 124 -14.64 -6.49 4.44
N LEU A 125 -14.01 -5.33 4.21
CA LEU A 125 -14.63 -4.12 3.65
C LEU A 125 -14.70 -4.17 2.12
N THR A 126 -15.43 -5.15 1.62
CA THR A 126 -15.84 -5.20 0.20
C THR A 126 -16.78 -4.03 -0.11
N ASP A 127 -17.02 -3.72 -1.38
CA ASP A 127 -17.93 -2.64 -1.75
C ASP A 127 -19.36 -2.79 -1.20
N ALA A 128 -19.79 -4.04 -0.99
CA ALA A 128 -21.09 -4.38 -0.41
C ALA A 128 -21.15 -4.23 1.13
N ARG A 129 -20.00 -4.12 1.79
CA ARG A 129 -19.86 -4.02 3.25
C ARG A 129 -18.98 -2.85 3.68
N PHE A 130 -18.70 -1.93 2.76
CA PHE A 130 -17.81 -0.82 3.01
C PHE A 130 -18.45 0.12 4.03
N ASP A 131 -17.72 0.37 5.10
CA ASP A 131 -18.06 1.27 6.20
C ASP A 131 -16.87 2.22 6.33
N GLU A 132 -17.13 3.49 6.00
CA GLU A 132 -16.09 4.53 5.93
C GLU A 132 -15.57 4.90 7.32
N ASP A 133 -16.47 5.07 8.30
CA ASP A 133 -16.11 5.40 9.68
C ASP A 133 -15.23 4.29 10.29
N TYR A 134 -15.56 3.02 10.03
CA TYR A 134 -14.75 1.89 10.49
C TYR A 134 -13.40 1.80 9.76
N ALA A 135 -13.36 2.12 8.45
CA ALA A 135 -12.10 2.17 7.71
C ALA A 135 -11.18 3.28 8.23
N GLU A 136 -11.75 4.46 8.54
CA GLU A 136 -11.06 5.60 9.13
C GLU A 136 -10.49 5.27 10.51
N GLU A 137 -11.26 4.63 11.39
CA GLU A 137 -10.76 4.19 12.70
C GLU A 137 -9.52 3.29 12.58
N ILE A 138 -9.57 2.30 11.68
CA ILE A 138 -8.46 1.37 11.46
C ILE A 138 -7.24 2.08 10.91
N VAL A 139 -7.43 2.91 9.89
CA VAL A 139 -6.34 3.64 9.24
C VAL A 139 -5.69 4.62 10.20
N GLN A 140 -6.48 5.36 10.98
CA GLN A 140 -5.95 6.28 11.99
C GLN A 140 -5.15 5.55 13.07
N ARG A 141 -5.60 4.37 13.50
CA ARG A 141 -4.84 3.52 14.42
C ARG A 141 -3.49 3.09 13.83
N PHE A 142 -3.43 2.82 12.52
CA PHE A 142 -2.18 2.53 11.83
C PHE A 142 -1.24 3.75 11.81
N LEU A 143 -1.73 4.91 11.35
CA LEU A 143 -0.96 6.15 11.27
C LEU A 143 -0.43 6.60 12.65
N ASP A 144 -1.26 6.51 13.69
CA ASP A 144 -0.90 6.84 15.07
C ASP A 144 -0.04 5.78 15.77
N ARG A 145 0.25 4.66 15.08
CA ARG A 145 1.01 3.53 15.60
C ARG A 145 0.40 2.92 16.88
N ARG A 146 -0.92 2.92 16.96
CA ARG A 146 -1.73 2.40 18.09
C ARG A 146 -2.10 0.91 17.93
N TYR A 147 -1.47 0.21 17.00
CA TYR A 147 -1.59 -1.25 16.83
C TYR A 147 -0.81 -2.02 17.91
N LYS A 148 -0.84 -3.37 17.90
CA LYS A 148 -0.16 -4.16 18.93
C LYS A 148 1.37 -4.09 18.81
N ARG A 149 2.08 -4.39 19.91
CA ARG A 149 3.56 -4.37 19.97
C ARG A 149 4.22 -5.24 18.88
N ASN A 150 3.60 -6.38 18.56
CA ASN A 150 4.08 -7.32 17.54
C ASN A 150 3.63 -6.96 16.12
N GLY A 151 2.94 -5.81 15.92
CA GLY A 151 2.49 -5.33 14.62
C GLY A 151 1.06 -5.72 14.23
N GLU A 152 0.36 -6.53 15.02
CA GLU A 152 -1.04 -6.89 14.73
C GLU A 152 -1.94 -5.65 14.74
N GLY A 153 -2.65 -5.42 13.64
CA GLY A 153 -3.41 -4.19 13.38
C GLY A 153 -2.63 -3.09 12.66
N GLY A 154 -1.36 -3.31 12.33
CA GLY A 154 -0.52 -2.51 11.43
C GLY A 154 -0.37 -3.16 10.05
N LEU A 155 0.75 -2.94 9.35
CA LEU A 155 0.98 -3.55 8.02
C LEU A 155 1.50 -4.99 8.12
N PHE A 156 2.33 -5.29 9.12
CA PHE A 156 2.96 -6.60 9.29
C PHE A 156 2.85 -7.07 10.74
N THR A 157 2.76 -8.37 10.96
CA THR A 157 2.87 -8.99 12.28
C THR A 157 4.10 -9.86 12.32
N VAL A 158 4.92 -9.73 13.38
CA VAL A 158 6.13 -10.53 13.60
C VAL A 158 5.95 -11.29 14.93
N GLU A 159 5.68 -12.59 14.85
CA GLU A 159 5.21 -13.43 15.98
C GLU A 159 6.22 -13.50 17.13
N HIS A 160 7.51 -13.52 16.81
CA HIS A 160 8.58 -13.61 17.81
C HIS A 160 9.40 -12.32 17.90
N CYS A 161 8.74 -11.16 17.71
CA CYS A 161 9.41 -9.87 17.76
C CYS A 161 9.92 -9.52 19.16
N ARG A 162 11.25 -9.39 19.29
CA ARG A 162 11.89 -8.92 20.54
C ARG A 162 11.74 -7.41 20.75
N ARG A 163 11.45 -6.66 19.68
CA ARG A 163 11.33 -5.20 19.68
C ARG A 163 9.85 -4.78 19.71
N ASP A 164 9.61 -3.50 19.91
CA ASP A 164 8.27 -2.93 19.77
C ASP A 164 8.13 -2.36 18.36
N LEU A 165 7.31 -2.98 17.50
CA LEU A 165 7.18 -2.53 16.12
C LEU A 165 6.61 -1.13 16.02
N ARG A 166 5.89 -0.64 17.04
CA ARG A 166 5.41 0.75 17.09
C ARG A 166 6.54 1.77 17.18
N THR A 167 7.78 1.38 17.42
CA THR A 167 8.95 2.28 17.43
C THR A 167 9.95 1.97 16.32
N VAL A 168 9.57 1.14 15.34
CA VAL A 168 10.45 0.66 14.26
C VAL A 168 9.87 1.12 12.92
N GLU A 169 10.70 1.71 12.07
CA GLU A 169 10.33 2.06 10.69
C GLU A 169 9.73 0.87 9.92
N ILE A 170 8.78 1.15 9.04
CA ILE A 170 8.03 0.18 8.23
C ILE A 170 8.97 -0.71 7.42
N TRP A 171 10.10 -0.19 6.93
CA TRP A 171 11.11 -0.97 6.23
C TRP A 171 11.61 -2.17 7.04
N TYR A 172 12.07 -1.94 8.28
CA TYR A 172 12.52 -3.04 9.14
C TYR A 172 11.37 -3.97 9.54
N GLN A 173 10.16 -3.45 9.74
CA GLN A 173 8.99 -4.32 9.99
C GLN A 173 8.75 -5.27 8.81
N MET A 174 8.82 -4.75 7.58
CA MET A 174 8.70 -5.54 6.35
C MET A 174 9.81 -6.58 6.27
N CYS A 175 11.09 -6.20 6.44
CA CYS A 175 12.20 -7.16 6.38
C CYS A 175 12.04 -8.30 7.39
N TRP A 176 11.71 -7.98 8.66
CA TRP A 176 11.53 -9.03 9.68
C TRP A 176 10.32 -9.92 9.43
N TYR A 177 9.24 -9.37 8.87
CA TYR A 177 8.09 -10.16 8.45
C TYR A 177 8.44 -11.13 7.32
N LEU A 178 9.19 -10.66 6.31
CA LEU A 178 9.61 -11.50 5.19
C LEU A 178 10.58 -12.61 5.66
N ASP A 179 11.47 -12.32 6.61
CA ASP A 179 12.36 -13.32 7.22
C ASP A 179 11.61 -14.45 7.94
N GLU A 180 10.38 -14.24 8.42
CA GLU A 180 9.55 -15.30 9.03
C GLU A 180 8.89 -16.23 8.00
N ILE A 181 8.90 -15.86 6.71
CA ILE A 181 8.26 -16.60 5.61
C ILE A 181 9.28 -17.48 4.85
N VAL A 182 10.57 -17.13 4.94
CA VAL A 182 11.69 -17.82 4.27
C VAL A 182 12.14 -19.06 5.04
#